data_AF-A0A6B0T3V4-F1
#
_entry.id   AF-A0A6B0T3V4-F1
#
_cell.length_a   1.000
_cell.length_b   1.000
_cell.length_c   1.000
_cell.angle_alpha   90.00
_cell.angle_beta   90.00
_cell.angle_gamma   90.00
#
_symmetry.space_group_name_H-M   'P 1'
#
loop_
_entity.id
_entity.type
_entity.pdbx_description
1 polymer ?
#
loop_
_entity_poly.entity_id
_entity_poly.type
_entity_poly.pdbx_seq_one_letter_code
_entity_poly.pdbx_strand_id
1 'polypeptide(L)' 'MAEQRYVYTTHATEARGRKMGNIESVINEYASEGWRLSETLERDGTTIGMVFEREV' A
#
# COMPACT_ATOMS: atom_id res chain seq x y z
N MET A 1 16.84 -19.19 12.16
CA MET A 1 17.22 -18.28 11.06
C MET A 1 15.90 -17.76 10.51
N ALA A 2 15.54 -16.50 10.77
CA ALA A 2 14.22 -15.99 10.39
C ALA A 2 14.22 -15.73 8.88
N GLU A 3 13.59 -16.63 8.14
CA GLU A 3 13.27 -16.47 6.73
C GLU A 3 12.48 -15.17 6.59
N GLN A 4 13.02 -14.19 5.87
CA GLN A 4 12.29 -12.96 5.55
C GLN A 4 11.20 -13.32 4.53
N ARG A 5 10.07 -13.85 5.04
CA ARG A 5 8.93 -14.37 4.27
C ARG A 5 8.00 -13.29 3.70
N TYR A 6 8.32 -12.02 3.94
CA TYR A 6 7.47 -10.91 3.53
C TYR A 6 8.32 -9.82 2.88
N VAL A 7 7.98 -9.48 1.64
CA VAL A 7 8.52 -8.32 0.94
C VAL A 7 7.59 -7.15 1.19
N TYR A 8 8.12 -6.04 1.67
CA TYR A 8 7.38 -4.79 1.88
C TYR A 8 7.71 -3.82 0.75
N THR A 9 6.69 -3.31 0.07
CA THR A 9 6.83 -2.21 -0.88
C THR A 9 6.03 -1.00 -0.40
N THR A 10 6.63 0.18 -0.46
CA THR A 10 5.99 1.43 -0.04
C THR A 10 5.71 2.27 -1.27
N HIS A 11 4.44 2.54 -1.55
CA HIS A 11 4.06 3.50 -2.57
C HIS A 11 3.74 4.83 -1.90
N ALA A 12 4.52 5.87 -2.21
CA ALA A 12 4.19 7.24 -1.81
C ALA A 12 3.06 7.74 -2.71
N THR A 13 1.88 7.94 -2.14
CA THR A 13 0.75 8.56 -2.82
C THR A 13 0.60 9.94 -2.22
N GLU A 14 1.08 10.97 -2.91
CA GLU A 14 0.77 12.36 -2.57
C GLU A 14 -0.73 12.59 -2.84
N ALA A 15 -1.58 12.21 -1.88
CA ALA A 15 -3.01 12.39 -1.98
C ALA A 15 -3.37 13.85 -1.69
N ARG A 16 -3.01 14.77 -2.60
CA ARG A 16 -3.58 16.11 -2.61
C ARG A 16 -5.07 16.03 -2.99
N GLY A 17 -5.91 15.80 -1.98
CA GLY A 17 -7.25 16.37 -1.83
C GLY A 17 -8.39 15.96 -2.78
N ARG A 18 -8.28 14.99 -3.69
CA ARG A 18 -9.43 14.69 -4.59
C ARG A 18 -9.60 13.24 -5.09
N LYS A 19 -8.91 12.25 -4.53
CA LYS A 19 -8.88 10.92 -5.15
C LYS A 19 -9.02 9.77 -4.14
N MET A 20 -10.09 9.79 -3.35
CA MET A 20 -10.51 8.60 -2.58
C MET A 20 -10.69 7.37 -3.50
N GLY A 21 -11.13 7.58 -4.74
CA GLY A 21 -11.25 6.51 -5.74
C GLY A 21 -9.94 6.01 -6.38
N ASN A 22 -8.76 6.56 -6.04
CA ASN A 22 -7.48 6.01 -6.56
C ASN A 22 -6.87 4.99 -5.60
N ILE A 23 -7.16 5.07 -4.30
CA ILE A 23 -6.63 4.14 -3.31
C ILE A 23 -7.15 2.72 -3.59
N GLU A 24 -8.45 2.57 -3.82
CA GLU A 24 -9.05 1.27 -4.14
C GLU A 24 -8.50 0.69 -5.45
N SER A 25 -8.29 1.51 -6.49
CA SER A 25 -7.66 1.05 -7.73
C SER A 25 -6.22 0.57 -7.53
N VAL A 26 -5.42 1.31 -6.75
CA VAL A 26 -4.05 0.92 -6.42
C VAL A 26 -4.07 -0.41 -5.66
N ILE A 27 -4.91 -0.55 -4.64
CA ILE A 27 -5.05 -1.82 -3.90
C ILE A 27 -5.42 -2.96 -4.84
N ASN A 28 -6.36 -2.74 -5.77
CA ASN A 28 -6.84 -3.78 -6.67
C ASN A 28 -5.75 -4.27 -7.63
N GLU A 29 -4.98 -3.34 -8.21
CA GLU A 29 -3.83 -3.67 -9.08
C GLU A 29 -2.82 -4.54 -8.34
N TYR A 30 -2.39 -4.10 -7.15
CA TYR A 30 -1.44 -4.83 -6.31
C TYR A 30 -2.00 -6.16 -5.81
N ALA A 31 -3.29 -6.24 -5.49
CA ALA A 31 -3.97 -7.49 -5.13
C ALA A 31 -3.96 -8.50 -6.29
N SER A 32 -4.12 -8.04 -7.53
CA SER A 32 -4.00 -8.88 -8.72
C SER A 32 -2.59 -9.46 -8.91
N GLU A 33 -1.57 -8.75 -8.43
CA GLU A 33 -0.17 -9.19 -8.41
C GLU A 33 0.21 -10.02 -7.15
N GLY A 34 -0.78 -10.37 -6.32
CA GLY A 34 -0.62 -11.17 -5.10
C GLY A 34 -0.13 -10.39 -3.89
N TRP A 35 -0.09 -9.06 -3.95
CA TRP A 35 0.25 -8.22 -2.82
C TRP A 35 -0.98 -7.89 -1.98
N ARG A 36 -0.81 -7.87 -0.67
CA ARG A 36 -1.84 -7.52 0.30
C ARG A 36 -1.50 -6.18 0.93
N LEU A 37 -2.47 -5.27 1.01
CA LEU A 37 -2.30 -4.04 1.78
C LEU A 37 -2.11 -4.41 3.26
N SER A 38 -0.98 -4.02 3.82
CA SER A 38 -0.62 -4.27 5.23
C SER A 38 -0.91 -3.04 6.08
N GLU A 39 -0.46 -1.86 5.64
CA GLU A 39 -0.59 -0.62 6.38
C GLU A 39 -0.80 0.58 5.46
N THR A 40 -1.56 1.57 5.93
CA THR A 40 -1.72 2.87 5.28
C THR A 40 -1.02 3.93 6.10
N LEU A 41 -0.10 4.67 5.49
CA LEU A 41 0.61 5.77 6.12
C LEU A 41 -0.23 7.04 5.95
N GLU A 42 -0.66 7.60 7.06
CA GLU A 42 -1.39 8.86 7.14
C GLU A 42 -0.57 9.94 7.86
N ARG A 43 -0.69 11.17 7.37
CA ARG A 43 -0.06 12.36 7.95
C ARG A 43 -1.04 13.52 7.89
N ASP A 44 -1.31 14.13 9.04
CA ASP A 44 -2.25 15.26 9.16
C ASP A 44 -3.65 14.94 8.57
N GLY A 45 -4.14 13.71 8.79
CA GLY A 45 -5.43 13.25 8.26
C GLY A 45 -5.45 12.96 6.75
N THR A 46 -4.28 13.01 6.09
CA THR A 46 -4.13 12.72 4.67
C THR A 46 -3.30 11.45 4.49
N THR A 47 -3.82 10.46 3.75
CA THR A 47 -3.04 9.29 3.37
C THR A 47 -1.89 9.71 2.46
N ILE A 48 -0.65 9.50 2.91
CA ILE A 48 0.58 9.84 2.18
C ILE A 48 1.28 8.63 1.58
N GLY A 49 0.87 7.41 1.96
CA GLY A 49 1.45 6.21 1.40
C GLY A 49 0.75 4.93 1.83
N MET A 50 1.14 3.84 1.19
CA MET A 50 0.56 2.51 1.41
C MET A 50 1.68 1.48 1.39
N VAL A 51 1.64 0.57 2.36
CA VAL A 51 2.59 -0.52 2.53
C VAL A 51 1.90 -1.81 2.14
N PHE A 52 2.44 -2.48 1.14
CA PHE A 52 1.95 -3.77 0.68
C PHE A 52 2.93 -4.87 1.08
N GLU A 53 2.40 -6.01 1.52
CA GLU A 53 3.14 -7.22 1.83
C GLU A 53 2.79 -8.34 0.84
N ARG A 54 3.76 -9.16 0.47
CA ARG A 54 3.52 -10.40 -0.28
C ARG A 54 4.32 -11.53 0.33
N GLU A 55 3.66 -12.67 0.53
CA GLU A 55 4.32 -13.91 0.93
C GLU A 55 5.05 -14.50 -0.29
N VAL A 56 6.33 -14.85 -0.11
CA VAL A 56 7.22 -15.37 -1.18
C VAL A 56 7.64 -16.80 -0.86
#